data_AF-A0A8X7R916-F1
#
_entry.id   AF-A0A8X7R916-F1
#
_cell.length_a   1.000
_cell.length_b   1.000
_cell.length_c   1.000
_cell.angle_alpha   90.00
_cell.angle_beta   90.00
_cell.angle_gamma   90.00
#
_symmetry.space_group_name_H-M   'P 1'
#
loop_
_entity.id
_entity.type
_entity.pdbx_description
1 polymer ?
#
loop_
_entity_poly.entity_id
_entity_poly.type
_entity_poly.pdbx_seq_one_letter_code
_entity_poly.pdbx_strand_id
1 'polypeptide(L)' 'MKRPPGVKAAKASGKKTVAEENAMKESHTMWSIKQHDLAMKDRLSKMRLLESLIAKKYPLAEYEEAFKKKLDDELLLS' A
#
# COMPACT_ATOMS: atom_id res chain seq x y z
N MET A 1 3.49 49.98 -10.24
CA MET A 1 4.60 49.16 -9.69
C MET A 1 4.11 48.44 -8.44
N LYS A 2 4.28 47.11 -8.35
CA LYS A 2 3.87 46.32 -7.17
C LYS A 2 4.96 46.50 -6.09
N ARG A 3 4.57 46.93 -4.88
CA ARG A 3 5.51 47.05 -3.75
C ARG A 3 6.01 45.66 -3.35
N PRO A 4 7.32 45.47 -3.11
CA PRO A 4 7.83 44.20 -2.62
C PRO A 4 7.24 43.88 -1.24
N PRO A 5 7.01 42.59 -0.93
CA PRO A 5 6.48 42.20 0.38
C PRO A 5 7.44 42.62 1.49
N GLY A 6 6.90 43.23 2.54
CA GLY A 6 7.67 43.54 3.74
C GLY A 6 8.19 42.27 4.40
N VAL A 7 9.27 42.39 5.18
CA VAL A 7 9.98 41.25 5.80
C VAL A 7 9.03 40.30 6.56
N LYS A 8 8.03 40.84 7.27
CA LYS A 8 7.04 40.04 8.01
C LYS A 8 6.11 39.23 7.08
N ALA A 9 5.71 39.80 5.94
CA ALA A 9 4.91 39.11 4.94
C ALA A 9 5.72 38.02 4.22
N ALA A 10 6.97 38.32 3.85
CA ALA A 10 7.87 37.35 3.24
C ALA A 10 8.13 36.14 4.18
N LYS A 11 8.42 36.39 5.46
CA LYS A 11 8.61 35.32 6.47
C LYS A 11 7.35 34.49 6.70
N ALA A 12 6.18 35.11 6.77
CA ALA A 12 4.91 34.39 6.94
C ALA A 12 4.60 33.47 5.74
N SER A 13 4.88 33.94 4.52
CA SER A 13 4.70 33.15 3.30
C SER A 13 5.59 31.90 3.30
N GLY A 14 6.89 32.06 3.57
CA GLY A 14 7.83 30.92 3.62
C GLY A 14 7.50 29.90 4.71
N LYS A 15 6.94 30.34 5.85
CA LYS A 15 6.54 29.41 6.93
C LYS A 15 5.31 28.58 6.56
N LYS A 16 4.38 29.16 5.78
CA LYS A 16 3.20 28.44 5.27
C LYS A 16 3.56 27.39 4.24
N THR A 17 4.43 27.73 3.28
CA THR A 17 4.85 26.78 2.23
C THR A 17 5.57 25.57 2.81
N VAL A 18 6.43 25.76 3.82
CA VAL A 18 7.11 24.64 4.50
C VAL A 18 6.12 23.75 5.25
N ALA A 19 5.13 24.33 5.93
CA ALA A 19 4.11 23.55 6.64
C ALA A 19 3.22 22.74 5.68
N GLU A 20 2.84 23.32 4.55
CA GLU A 20 2.06 22.66 3.50
C GLU A 20 2.85 21.54 2.81
N GLU A 21 4.12 21.79 2.49
CA GLU A 21 5.02 20.78 1.95
C GLU A 21 5.19 19.60 2.91
N ASN A 22 5.33 19.87 4.22
CA ASN A 22 5.41 18.82 5.23
C ASN A 22 4.11 18.01 5.33
N ALA A 23 2.95 18.66 5.34
CA ALA A 23 1.65 17.98 5.37
C ALA A 23 1.42 17.10 4.11
N MET A 24 1.87 17.56 2.94
CA MET A 24 1.81 16.78 1.71
C MET A 24 2.75 15.58 1.77
N LYS A 25 3.97 15.75 2.28
CA LYS A 25 4.92 14.65 2.51
C LYS A 25 4.36 13.61 3.47
N GLU A 26 3.79 14.03 4.59
CA GLU A 26 3.13 13.16 5.57
C GLU A 26 1.94 12.39 4.97
N SER A 27 1.15 13.05 4.13
CA SER A 27 0.04 12.40 3.43
C SER A 27 0.53 11.34 2.45
N HIS A 28 1.60 11.66 1.70
CA HIS A 28 2.21 10.73 0.75
C HIS A 28 2.84 9.52 1.45
N THR A 29 3.58 9.73 2.55
CA THR A 29 4.19 8.62 3.30
C THR A 29 3.11 7.71 3.88
N MET A 30 2.04 8.27 4.45
CA MET A 30 0.94 7.49 5.00
C MET A 30 0.20 6.70 3.91
N TRP A 31 0.00 7.29 2.73
CA TRP A 31 -0.58 6.59 1.58
C TRP A 31 0.29 5.40 1.14
N SER A 32 1.60 5.62 0.99
CA SER A 32 2.53 4.56 0.60
C SER A 32 2.57 3.41 1.62
N ILE A 33 2.53 3.71 2.92
CA ILE A 33 2.43 2.70 3.99
C ILE A 33 1.13 1.91 3.85
N LYS A 34 -0.01 2.58 3.61
CA LYS A 34 -1.30 1.90 3.43
C LYS A 34 -1.32 1.00 2.20
N GLN A 35 -0.72 1.41 1.09
CA GLN A 35 -0.61 0.59 -0.11
C GLN A 35 0.22 -0.67 0.15
N HIS A 36 1.35 -0.52 0.85
CA HIS A 36 2.18 -1.66 1.24
C HIS A 36 1.45 -2.62 2.20
N ASP A 37 0.77 -2.09 3.22
CA ASP A 37 -0.03 -2.88 4.15
C ASP A 37 -1.16 -3.63 3.43
N LEU A 38 -1.85 -2.98 2.49
CA LEU A 38 -2.89 -3.62 1.69
C LEU A 38 -2.34 -4.77 0.83
N ALA A 39 -1.19 -4.58 0.19
CA ALA A 39 -0.51 -5.63 -0.57
C ALA A 39 -0.09 -6.81 0.33
N MET A 40 0.44 -6.54 1.52
CA MET A 40 0.77 -7.60 2.49
C MET A 40 -0.46 -8.36 2.98
N LYS A 41 -1.58 -7.66 3.23
CA LYS A 41 -2.85 -8.28 3.62
C LYS A 41 -3.45 -9.15 2.52
N ASP A 42 -3.35 -8.71 1.27
CA ASP A 42 -3.78 -9.51 0.11
C ASP A 42 -2.95 -10.81 0.02
N ARG A 43 -1.62 -10.69 0.08
CA ARG A 43 -0.71 -11.84 0.10
C ARG A 43 -1.01 -12.80 1.25
N LEU A 44 -1.22 -12.28 2.45
CA LEU A 44 -1.56 -13.08 3.63
C LEU A 44 -2.91 -13.79 3.49
N SER A 45 -3.89 -13.14 2.85
CA SER A 45 -5.21 -13.74 2.59
C SER A 45 -5.11 -14.90 1.61
N LYS A 46 -4.30 -14.77 0.55
CA LYS A 46 -4.01 -15.85 -0.41
C LYS A 46 -3.30 -17.02 0.27
N MET A 47 -2.32 -16.75 1.14
CA MET A 47 -1.64 -17.81 1.91
C MET A 47 -2.60 -18.58 2.82
N ARG A 48 -3.50 -17.90 3.53
CA ARG A 48 -4.52 -18.56 4.37
C ARG A 48 -5.49 -19.42 3.56
N LEU A 49 -5.87 -18.95 2.38
CA LEU A 49 -6.72 -19.70 1.47
C LEU A 49 -6.01 -20.97 0.98
N LEU A 50 -4.73 -20.85 0.62
CA LEU A 50 -3.89 -21.99 0.22
C LEU A 50 -3.73 -22.99 1.37
N GLU A 51 -3.46 -22.53 2.59
CA GLU A 51 -3.40 -23.38 3.78
C GLU A 51 -4.72 -24.14 4.01
N SER A 52 -5.85 -23.47 3.81
CA SER A 52 -7.18 -24.08 3.90
C SER A 52 -7.41 -25.15 2.83
N LEU A 53 -6.90 -24.96 1.61
CA LEU A 53 -6.96 -25.97 0.54
C LEU A 53 -6.06 -27.16 0.84
N ILE A 54 -4.85 -26.93 1.37
CA ILE A 54 -3.90 -27.98 1.74
C ILE A 54 -4.42 -28.81 2.92
N ALA A 55 -5.13 -28.19 3.87
CA ALA A 55 -5.67 -28.85 5.04
C ALA A 55 -6.87 -29.78 4.74
N LYS A 56 -7.45 -29.74 3.55
CA LYS A 56 -8.55 -30.64 3.16
C LYS A 56 -8.06 -32.09 3.17
N LYS A 57 -8.80 -32.95 3.88
CA LYS A 57 -8.49 -34.39 4.00
C LYS A 57 -8.93 -35.22 2.79
N TYR A 58 -9.78 -34.66 1.93
CA TYR A 58 -10.30 -35.31 0.74
C TYR A 58 -9.54 -34.84 -0.50
N PRO A 59 -9.52 -35.63 -1.59
CA PRO A 59 -9.00 -35.18 -2.86
C PRO A 59 -9.67 -33.88 -3.29
N LEU A 60 -8.87 -32.94 -3.77
CA LEU A 60 -9.36 -31.68 -4.33
C LEU A 60 -10.08 -31.99 -5.65
N ALA A 61 -11.17 -31.26 -5.91
CA ALA A 61 -11.77 -31.31 -7.24
C ALA A 61 -10.81 -30.68 -8.27
N GLU A 62 -10.93 -31.05 -9.54
CA GLU A 62 -10.04 -30.59 -10.61
C GLU A 62 -9.92 -29.05 -10.67
N TYR A 63 -11.02 -28.33 -10.48
CA TYR A 63 -11.02 -26.87 -10.44
C TYR A 63 -10.29 -26.31 -9.21
N GLU A 64 -10.34 -27.01 -8.07
CA GLU A 64 -9.64 -26.61 -6.84
C GLU A 64 -8.14 -26.88 -6.96
N GLU A 65 -7.74 -27.97 -7.61
CA GLU A 65 -6.32 -28.24 -7.91
C GLU A 65 -5.76 -27.19 -8.87
N ALA A 66 -6.49 -26.87 -9.94
CA ALA A 66 -6.08 -25.83 -10.87
C ALA A 66 -5.95 -24.46 -10.18
N PHE A 67 -6.87 -24.14 -9.27
CA PHE A 67 -6.83 -22.90 -8.49
C PHE A 67 -5.68 -22.90 -7.48
N LYS A 68 -5.46 -24.02 -6.77
CA LYS A 68 -4.33 -24.20 -5.86
C LYS A 68 -3.00 -23.99 -6.59
N LYS A 69 -2.84 -24.60 -7.77
CA LYS A 69 -1.64 -24.42 -8.60
C LYS A 69 -1.40 -22.94 -8.97
N LYS A 70 -2.44 -22.20 -9.34
CA LYS A 70 -2.33 -20.77 -9.62
C LYS A 70 -1.87 -19.98 -8.39
N LEU A 71 -2.39 -20.31 -7.20
CA LEU A 71 -1.97 -19.67 -5.95
C LEU A 71 -0.53 -20.02 -5.58
N ASP A 72 -0.11 -21.28 -5.80
CA ASP A 72 1.27 -21.71 -5.59
C ASP A 72 2.22 -20.94 -6.53
N ASP A 73 1.88 -20.84 -7.81
CA ASP A 73 2.66 -20.08 -8.79
C ASP A 73 2.75 -18.60 -8.41
N GLU A 74 1.63 -17.98 -8.01
CA GLU A 74 1.61 -16.57 -7.60
C GLU A 74 2.39 -16.30 -6.31
N LEU A 75 2.37 -17.20 -5.32
CA LEU A 75 2.98 -16.98 -4.01
C LEU A 75 4.44 -17.41 -3.91
N LEU A 76 4.86 -18.40 -4.71
CA LEU A 76 6.19 -19.03 -4.62
C LEU A 76 7.10 -18.74 -5.83
N LEU A 77 6.54 -18.38 -6.98
CA LEU A 77 7.31 -18.01 -8.17
C LEU A 77 7.30 -16.50 -8.46
N SER A 78 6.54 -15.71 -7.71
CA SER A 78 6.62 -14.24 -7.68
C SER A 78 7.82 -13.76 -6.89
#